data_AF-A0A957C5S8-F1
#
_entry.id   AF-A0A957C5S8-F1
#
_cell.length_a   1.000
_cell.length_b   1.000
_cell.length_c   1.000
_cell.angle_alpha   90.00
_cell.angle_beta   90.00
_cell.angle_gamma   90.00
#
_symmetry.space_group_name_H-M   'P 1'
#
loop_
_entity.id
_entity.type
_entity.pdbx_description
1 polymer ?
#
loop_
_entity_poly.entity_id
_entity_poly.type
_entity_poly.pdbx_seq_one_letter_code
_entity_poly.pdbx_strand_id
1 'polypeptide(L)'
;EDEVIEVDMHNGTYIRLKKLNKDHDPRSKAQAIGILEEAQREGLFLTGLLYYEEPRPTLAAMNKLGEAPLSSLNEEQSRPTRAQLDEVMKAFM
;
A
#
# COMPACT_ATOMS: atom_id res chain seq x y z
N GLU A 1 1.00 28.71 3.42
CA GLU A 1 1.33 27.45 2.71
C GLU A 1 2.46 26.67 3.40
N ASP A 2 3.33 27.33 4.19
CA ASP A 2 4.35 26.69 5.04
C ASP A 2 4.03 26.72 6.54
N GLU A 3 2.77 26.48 6.92
CA GLU A 3 2.37 26.63 8.32
C GLU A 3 2.80 25.43 9.18
N VAL A 4 3.72 25.76 10.10
CA VAL A 4 4.14 25.09 11.34
C VAL A 4 3.05 24.80 12.38
N ILE A 5 2.35 23.67 12.43
CA ILE A 5 1.40 23.43 13.54
C ILE A 5 2.05 22.58 14.63
N GLU A 6 2.31 23.16 15.80
CA GLU A 6 2.73 22.41 16.98
C GLU A 6 1.50 21.84 17.71
N VAL A 7 1.57 20.56 18.08
CA VAL A 7 0.50 19.86 18.80
C VAL A 7 1.08 19.23 20.05
N ASP A 8 0.62 19.67 21.21
CA ASP A 8 0.98 19.10 22.50
C ASP A 8 0.38 17.71 22.69
N MET A 9 1.21 16.78 23.16
CA MET A 9 0.83 15.41 23.47
C MET A 9 0.58 15.25 24.98
N HIS A 10 -0.27 14.28 25.32
CA HIS A 10 -0.67 13.98 26.70
C HIS A 10 0.49 13.66 27.67
N ASN A 11 1.67 13.34 27.15
CA ASN A 11 2.88 13.02 27.92
C ASN A 11 3.84 14.21 28.09
N GLY A 12 3.44 15.43 27.70
CA GLY A 12 4.27 16.64 27.77
C GLY A 12 5.30 16.78 26.64
N THR A 13 5.28 15.88 25.65
CA THR A 13 6.00 16.09 24.38
C THR A 13 5.14 16.87 23.39
N TYR A 14 5.73 17.35 22.29
CA TYR A 14 5.00 17.98 21.21
C TYR A 14 5.42 17.39 19.87
N ILE A 15 4.51 17.41 18.89
CA ILE A 15 4.80 17.11 17.50
C ILE A 15 4.61 18.35 16.65
N ARG A 16 5.35 18.44 15.54
CA ARG A 16 5.24 19.56 14.60
C ARG A 16 4.72 19.06 13.27
N LEU A 17 3.46 19.36 12.97
CA LEU A 17 2.80 18.97 11.73
C LEU A 17 3.05 20.01 10.64
N LYS A 18 3.45 19.55 9.45
CA LYS A 18 3.59 20.40 8.26
C LYS A 18 2.81 19.78 7.10
N LYS A 19 2.01 20.58 6.41
CA LYS A 19 1.34 20.14 5.18
C LYS A 19 2.34 20.12 4.03
N LEU A 20 2.24 19.12 3.15
CA LEU A 20 3.02 19.09 1.91
C LEU A 20 2.71 20.32 1.03
N ASN A 21 3.76 20.87 0.41
CA ASN A 21 3.63 21.99 -0.54
C ASN A 21 2.86 21.53 -1.80
N LYS A 22 2.16 22.46 -2.44
CA LYS A 22 1.45 22.28 -3.72
C LYS A 22 2.37 21.85 -4.87
N ASP A 23 3.64 22.19 -4.81
CA ASP A 23 4.62 21.84 -5.85
C ASP A 23 5.13 20.39 -5.75
N HIS A 24 4.75 19.65 -4.69
CA HIS A 24 5.12 18.25 -4.52
C HIS A 24 4.42 17.37 -5.57
N ASP A 25 5.21 16.69 -6.41
CA ASP A 25 4.68 15.69 -7.34
C ASP A 25 4.59 14.32 -6.65
N PRO A 26 3.38 13.83 -6.31
CA PRO A 26 3.20 12.54 -5.65
C PRO A 26 3.56 11.36 -6.54
N ARG A 27 3.83 11.53 -7.84
CA ARG A 27 4.30 10.45 -8.73
C ARG A 27 5.81 10.28 -8.73
N SER A 28 6.56 11.22 -8.16
CA SER A 28 8.02 11.11 -8.07
C SER A 28 8.45 10.44 -6.77
N LYS A 29 8.83 9.16 -6.86
CA LYS A 29 9.35 8.40 -5.71
C LYS A 29 10.57 9.06 -5.07
N ALA A 30 11.45 9.63 -5.89
CA ALA A 30 12.65 10.30 -5.42
C ALA A 30 12.32 11.55 -4.59
N GLN A 31 11.36 12.37 -5.04
CA GLN A 31 10.90 13.53 -4.27
C GLN A 31 10.25 13.11 -2.94
N ALA A 32 9.41 12.07 -2.97
CA ALA A 32 8.76 11.55 -1.76
C ALA A 32 9.77 11.06 -0.71
N ILE A 33 10.85 10.38 -1.13
CA ILE A 33 11.91 9.97 -0.21
C ILE A 33 12.67 11.20 0.31
N GLY A 34 13.09 12.10 -0.57
CA GLY A 34 13.87 13.28 -0.18
C GLY A 34 13.14 14.19 0.81
N ILE A 35 11.83 14.42 0.60
CA ILE A 35 11.05 15.27 1.51
C ILE A 35 10.82 14.59 2.87
N LEU A 36 10.67 13.27 2.91
CA LEU A 36 10.58 12.51 4.16
C LEU A 36 11.88 12.58 4.95
N GLU A 37 13.03 12.45 4.27
CA GLU A 37 14.34 12.56 4.90
C GLU A 37 14.59 13.98 5.46
N GLU A 38 14.23 15.02 4.71
CA GLU A 38 14.33 16.41 5.20
C GLU A 38 13.43 16.63 6.40
N ALA A 39 12.16 16.23 6.32
CA ALA A 39 11.23 16.38 7.43
C ALA A 39 11.70 15.62 8.68
N GLN A 40 12.32 14.45 8.51
CA GLN A 40 12.91 13.71 9.63
C GLN A 40 14.07 14.49 10.27
N ARG A 41 14.97 15.09 9.48
CA ARG A 41 16.06 15.94 10.00
C ARG A 41 15.53 17.17 10.72
N GLU A 42 14.50 17.80 10.16
CA GLU A 42 13.87 18.98 10.72
C GLU A 42 12.94 18.67 11.89
N GLY A 43 12.65 17.39 12.19
CA GLY A 43 11.71 16.98 13.24
C GLY A 43 10.27 17.41 12.95
N LEU A 44 9.85 17.27 11.69
CA LEU A 44 8.53 17.60 11.16
C LEU A 44 7.78 16.33 10.75
N PHE A 45 6.49 16.31 11.05
CA PHE A 45 5.55 15.28 10.62
C PHE A 45 4.76 15.81 9.41
N LEU A 46 5.10 15.30 8.23
CA LEU A 46 4.43 15.68 7.00
C LEU A 46 3.01 15.11 6.92
N THR A 47 2.10 15.89 6.38
CA THR A 47 0.70 15.50 6.16
C THR A 47 0.28 15.72 4.70
N GLY A 48 -0.55 14.82 4.17
CA GLY A 48 -1.05 14.85 2.79
C GLY A 48 -0.67 13.60 1.99
N LEU A 49 -0.74 13.70 0.66
CA LEU A 49 -0.39 12.61 -0.26
C LEU A 49 1.12 12.63 -0.55
N LEU A 50 1.87 11.72 0.10
CA LEU A 50 3.32 11.62 -0.05
C LEU A 50 3.73 10.99 -1.38
N TYR A 51 3.11 9.87 -1.74
CA TYR A 51 3.46 9.15 -2.96
C TYR A 51 2.27 8.33 -3.46
N TYR A 52 2.12 8.27 -4.77
CA TYR A 52 1.13 7.48 -5.46
C TYR A 52 1.66 7.05 -6.82
N GLU A 53 1.62 5.75 -7.09
CA GLU A 53 2.00 5.18 -8.38
C GLU A 53 0.92 4.23 -8.89
N GLU A 54 0.30 4.63 -9.99
CA GLU A 54 -0.59 3.81 -10.79
C GLU A 54 -0.11 3.77 -12.24
N PRO A 55 -0.33 2.66 -12.96
CA PRO A 55 -1.03 1.45 -12.51
C PRO A 55 -0.08 0.46 -11.82
N ARG A 56 -0.38 0.08 -10.58
CA ARG A 56 0.22 -1.11 -9.94
C ARG A 56 -0.84 -2.20 -9.80
N PRO A 57 -0.58 -3.44 -10.28
CA PRO A 57 -1.52 -4.52 -10.07
C PRO A 57 -1.67 -4.78 -8.57
N THR A 58 -2.89 -5.15 -8.15
CA THR A 58 -3.12 -5.57 -6.77
C THR A 58 -2.36 -6.86 -6.47
N LEU A 59 -2.13 -7.15 -5.18
CA LEU A 59 -1.50 -8.41 -4.80
C LEU A 59 -2.27 -9.63 -5.34
N ALA A 60 -3.61 -9.55 -5.38
CA ALA A 60 -4.46 -10.58 -5.95
C ALA A 60 -4.19 -10.79 -7.45
N ALA A 61 -4.09 -9.70 -8.23
CA ALA A 61 -3.75 -9.76 -9.64
C ALA A 61 -2.33 -10.32 -9.87
N MET A 62 -1.36 -9.90 -9.05
CA MET A 62 0.02 -10.41 -9.12
C MET A 62 0.09 -11.93 -8.87
N ASN A 63 -0.71 -12.44 -7.94
CA ASN A 63 -0.79 -13.87 -7.61
C ASN A 63 -1.77 -14.65 -8.50
N LYS A 64 -2.38 -14.00 -9.49
CA LYS A 64 -3.40 -14.61 -10.37
C LYS A 64 -4.53 -15.27 -9.57
N LEU A 65 -4.95 -14.65 -8.47
CA LEU A 65 -6.11 -15.12 -7.72
C LEU A 65 -7.38 -15.02 -8.58
N GLY A 66 -8.32 -15.94 -8.35
CA GLY A 66 -9.63 -15.89 -9.01
C GLY A 66 -10.43 -14.65 -8.62
N GLU A 67 -11.47 -14.35 -9.40
CA GLU A 67 -12.30 -13.15 -9.21
C GLU A 67 -13.13 -13.18 -7.92
N ALA A 68 -13.43 -14.38 -7.41
CA ALA A 68 -14.25 -14.58 -6.22
C ALA A 68 -13.40 -15.08 -5.04
N PRO A 69 -13.68 -14.61 -3.80
CA PRO A 69 -13.02 -15.12 -2.61
C PRO A 69 -13.37 -16.60 -2.39
N LEU A 70 -12.42 -17.35 -1.82
CA LEU A 70 -12.59 -18.80 -1.57
C LEU A 70 -13.85 -19.10 -0.75
N SER A 71 -14.20 -18.23 0.21
CA SER A 71 -15.38 -18.38 1.08
C SER A 71 -16.72 -18.24 0.36
N SER A 72 -16.76 -17.67 -0.86
CA SER A 72 -17.98 -17.54 -1.65
C SER A 72 -18.13 -18.63 -2.71
N LEU A 73 -17.13 -19.50 -2.88
CA LEU A 73 -17.20 -20.60 -3.84
C LEU A 73 -18.03 -21.74 -3.26
N ASN A 74 -18.90 -22.33 -4.09
CA ASN A 74 -19.64 -23.53 -3.73
C ASN A 74 -18.76 -24.80 -3.91
N GLU A 75 -19.28 -25.97 -3.52
CA GLU A 75 -18.52 -27.23 -3.63
C GLU A 75 -18.13 -27.55 -5.08
N GLU A 76 -19.01 -27.32 -6.05
CA GLU A 76 -18.74 -27.60 -7.47
C GLU A 76 -17.64 -26.70 -8.05
N GLN A 77 -17.53 -25.46 -7.56
CA GLN A 77 -16.51 -24.49 -7.99
C GLN A 77 -15.16 -24.69 -7.29
N SER A 78 -15.18 -25.19 -6.05
CA SER A 78 -13.98 -25.36 -5.22
C SER A 78 -13.35 -26.75 -5.36
N ARG A 79 -14.12 -27.75 -5.79
CA ARG A 79 -13.68 -29.14 -5.90
C ARG A 79 -13.40 -29.52 -7.36
N PRO A 80 -12.16 -29.88 -7.72
CA PRO A 80 -11.87 -30.40 -9.05
C PRO A 80 -12.53 -31.77 -9.26
N THR A 81 -12.90 -32.08 -10.50
CA THR A 81 -13.34 -33.42 -10.87
C THR A 81 -12.21 -34.44 -10.71
N ARG A 82 -12.55 -35.73 -10.65
CA ARG A 82 -11.55 -36.80 -10.53
C ARG A 82 -10.53 -36.75 -11.67
N ALA A 83 -10.99 -36.52 -12.90
CA ALA A 83 -10.13 -36.43 -14.07
C ALA A 83 -9.15 -35.24 -13.99
N GLN A 84 -9.64 -34.06 -13.59
CA GLN A 84 -8.80 -32.86 -13.41
C GLN A 84 -7.76 -33.06 -12.30
N LEU A 85 -8.15 -33.70 -11.19
CA LEU A 85 -7.22 -34.02 -10.11
C LEU A 85 -6.13 -34.98 -10.59
N ASP A 86 -6.50 -36.05 -11.30
CA ASP A 86 -5.53 -37.03 -11.82
C ASP A 86 -4.56 -36.40 -12.83
N GLU A 87 -5.01 -35.41 -13.62
CA GLU A 87 -4.16 -34.62 -14.52
C GLU A 87 -3.13 -33.78 -13.75
N VAL A 88 -3.57 -33.05 -12.71
CA VAL A 88 -2.66 -32.24 -11.88
C VAL A 88 -1.62 -33.12 -11.18
N MET A 89 -2.03 -34.27 -10.63
CA MET A 89 -1.12 -35.17 -9.91
C MET A 89 -0.04 -35.78 -10.81
N LYS A 90 -0.33 -36.02 -12.10
CA LYS A 90 0.68 -36.48 -13.07
C LYS A 90 1.79 -35.47 -13.31
N ALA A 91 1.52 -34.17 -13.16
CA ALA A 91 2.53 -33.13 -13.35
C ALA A 91 3.55 -33.06 -12.19
N PHE A 92 3.30 -33.73 -11.07
CA PHE A 92 4.16 -33.76 -9.89
C PHE A 92 4.90 -35.10 -9.68
N MET A 93 4.65 -36.11 -10.54
CA MET A 93 5.37 -37.39 -10.56
C MET A 93 6.41 -37.39 -11.68
#